data_AF-A0A8J4X9F3-F1
#
_entry.id   AF-A0A8J4X9F3-F1
#
_cell.length_a   1.000
_cell.length_b   1.000
_cell.length_c   1.000
_cell.angle_alpha   90.00
_cell.angle_beta   90.00
_cell.angle_gamma   90.00
#
_symmetry.space_group_name_H-M   'P 1'
#
loop_
_entity.id
_entity.type
_entity.pdbx_description
1 polymer ?
#
loop_
_entity_poly.entity_id
_entity_poly.type
_entity_poly.pdbx_seq_one_letter_code
_entity_poly.pdbx_strand_id
1 'polypeptide(L)' 'LLNELKQVTFTLDNQTFYFNASGDFVNGYDLMNWAQNKSDGHRHLKVVGGYNLEQEQINIDEAIQWYNSNSNK' A
#
# COMPACT_ATOMS: atom_id res chain seq x y z
N LEU A 1 -9.10 10.52 26.74
CA LEU A 1 -8.75 9.44 25.78
C LEU A 1 -9.19 9.77 24.35
N LEU A 2 -10.48 9.98 24.07
CA LEU A 2 -10.93 10.31 22.70
C LEU A 2 -10.30 11.59 22.13
N ASN A 3 -10.18 12.64 22.95
CA ASN A 3 -9.52 13.89 22.54
C ASN A 3 -8.03 13.70 22.23
N GLU A 4 -7.37 12.78 22.95
CA GLU A 4 -5.96 12.47 22.73
C GLU A 4 -5.79 11.72 21.40
N LEU A 5 -6.65 10.73 21.10
CA LEU A 5 -6.62 9.97 19.85
C LEU A 5 -6.74 10.86 18.61
N LYS A 6 -7.55 11.93 18.69
CA LYS A 6 -7.70 12.91 17.59
C LYS A 6 -6.43 13.74 17.33
N GLN A 7 -5.51 13.81 18.28
CA GLN A 7 -4.27 14.59 18.20
C GLN A 7 -3.02 13.71 18.04
N VAL A 8 -3.20 12.39 17.97
CA VAL A 8 -2.10 11.45 17.79
C VAL A 8 -1.41 11.73 16.46
N THR A 9 -0.11 11.99 16.55
CA THR A 9 0.82 12.04 15.43
C THR A 9 2.04 11.22 15.84
N PHE A 10 2.37 10.18 15.07
CA PHE A 10 3.56 9.37 15.32
C PHE A 10 4.19 8.92 14.00
N THR A 11 5.47 8.59 14.04
CA THR A 11 6.19 8.08 12.88
C THR A 11 6.59 6.64 13.13
N LEU A 12 6.33 5.77 12.16
CA LEU A 12 6.76 4.37 12.14
C LEU A 12 7.27 4.06 10.73
N ASP A 13 8.43 3.41 10.62
CA ASP A 13 9.02 3.00 9.34
C ASP A 13 9.09 4.13 8.29
N ASN A 14 9.51 5.33 8.72
CA ASN A 14 9.57 6.57 7.91
C ASN A 14 8.22 7.08 7.38
N GLN A 15 7.09 6.55 7.85
CA GLN A 15 5.76 7.05 7.55
C GLN A 15 5.16 7.74 8.79
N THR A 16 4.62 8.94 8.60
CA THR A 16 3.94 9.69 9.67
C THR A 16 2.45 9.39 9.61
N PHE A 17 1.89 9.02 10.76
CA PHE A 17 0.50 8.62 10.93
C PHE A 17 -0.26 9.66 11.75
N TYR A 18 -1.36 10.15 11.19
CA TYR A 18 -2.24 11.13 11.84
C TYR A 18 -3.68 11.05 11.32
N PHE A 19 -4.56 11.80 11.98
CA PHE A 19 -5.95 12.01 11.57
C PHE A 19 -6.15 13.45 11.09
N ASN A 20 -7.03 13.67 10.11
CA ASN A 20 -7.41 15.02 9.68
C ASN A 20 -8.38 15.68 10.70
N ALA A 21 -8.78 16.93 10.43
CA ALA A 21 -9.68 17.68 11.31
C ALA A 21 -11.07 17.03 11.52
N SER A 22 -11.52 16.21 10.57
CA SER A 22 -12.77 15.44 10.66
C SER A 22 -12.61 14.14 11.47
N GLY A 23 -11.37 13.73 11.75
CA GLY A 23 -11.05 12.47 12.40
C GLY A 23 -10.83 11.31 11.42
N ASP A 24 -10.68 11.57 10.12
CA ASP A 24 -10.38 10.54 9.13
C ASP A 24 -8.88 10.24 9.11
N PHE A 25 -8.55 8.96 8.92
CA PHE A 25 -7.18 8.50 8.76
C PHE A 25 -6.69 8.75 7.34
N VAL A 26 -5.54 9.41 7.17
CA VAL A 26 -5.11 9.94 5.86
C VAL A 26 -3.87 9.27 5.26
N ASN A 27 -3.36 8.20 5.87
CA ASN A 27 -2.03 7.66 5.54
C ASN A 27 -1.99 6.75 4.30
N GLY A 28 -3.06 6.74 3.49
CA GLY A 28 -3.10 6.02 2.23
C GLY A 28 -3.39 4.52 2.34
N TYR A 29 -3.08 3.80 1.26
CA TYR A 29 -3.20 2.33 1.17
C TYR A 29 -1.98 1.72 0.49
N ASP A 30 -1.61 0.51 0.87
CA ASP A 30 -0.62 -0.28 0.14
C ASP A 30 -1.21 -0.79 -1.19
N LEU A 31 -0.42 -0.68 -2.25
CA LEU A 31 -0.71 -1.32 -3.53
C LEU A 31 -0.13 -2.73 -3.51
N MET A 32 -0.99 -3.74 -3.41
CA MET A 32 -0.58 -5.13 -3.34
C MET A 32 -0.66 -5.85 -4.69
N ASN A 33 0.33 -6.69 -4.98
CA ASN A 33 0.37 -7.57 -6.14
C ASN A 33 0.46 -9.04 -5.73
N TRP A 34 -0.21 -9.92 -6.46
CA TRP A 34 -0.04 -11.36 -6.36
C TRP A 34 1.11 -11.79 -7.28
N ALA A 35 2.31 -11.89 -6.71
CA ALA A 35 3.50 -12.32 -7.44
C ALA A 35 3.62 -13.85 -7.36
N GLN A 36 4.07 -14.50 -8.45
CA GLN A 36 4.35 -15.93 -8.43
C GLN A 36 5.84 -16.14 -8.22
N ASN A 37 6.21 -16.97 -7.24
CA ASN A 37 7.57 -17.43 -7.10
C ASN A 37 7.90 -18.39 -8.25
N LYS A 38 8.97 -18.07 -9.00
CA LYS A 38 9.38 -18.86 -10.18
C LYS A 38 9.92 -20.24 -9.82
N SER A 39 10.40 -20.45 -8.59
CA SER A 39 11.00 -21.73 -8.19
C SER A 39 9.96 -22.81 -7.87
N ASP A 40 8.83 -22.43 -7.29
CA ASP A 40 7.81 -23.35 -6.76
C ASP A 40 6.41 -23.13 -7.35
N GLY A 41 6.18 -22.04 -8.09
CA GLY A 41 4.88 -21.71 -8.67
C GLY A 41 3.85 -21.22 -7.66
N HIS A 42 4.21 -20.98 -6.39
CA HIS A 42 3.28 -20.46 -5.41
C HIS A 42 3.12 -18.94 -5.53
N ARG A 43 1.91 -18.46 -5.29
CA ARG A 43 1.63 -17.01 -5.25
C ARG A 43 1.88 -16.48 -3.84
N HIS A 44 2.53 -15.33 -3.76
CA HIS A 44 2.70 -14.57 -2.53
C HIS A 44 2.20 -13.14 -2.76
N LEU A 45 1.67 -12.54 -1.69
CA LEU A 45 1.32 -11.14 -1.67
C LEU A 45 2.57 -10.29 -1.48
N LYS A 46 2.70 -9.25 -2.29
CA LYS A 46 3.82 -8.31 -2.21
C LYS A 46 3.31 -6.88 -2.35
N VAL A 47 3.80 -5.98 -1.51
CA VAL A 47 3.56 -4.53 -1.69
C VAL A 47 4.44 -4.06 -2.85
N VAL A 48 3.84 -3.37 -3.82
CA VAL A 48 4.52 -2.87 -5.03
C VAL A 48 4.43 -1.35 -5.18
N GLY A 49 3.85 -0.69 -4.19
CA GLY A 49 3.62 0.74 -4.20
C GLY A 49 2.59 1.13 -3.15
N GLY A 50 2.05 2.33 -3.30
CA GLY A 50 1.01 2.84 -2.40
C GLY A 50 0.16 3.91 -3.06
N TYR A 51 -1.03 4.12 -2.50
CA TYR A 51 -1.91 5.23 -2.83
C TYR A 51 -1.85 6.28 -1.74
N ASN A 52 -1.40 7.49 -2.08
CA ASN A 52 -1.42 8.64 -1.19
C ASN A 52 -2.81 9.30 -1.25
N LEU A 53 -3.53 9.28 -0.11
CA LEU A 53 -4.89 9.83 -0.02
C LEU A 53 -4.92 11.36 -0.13
N GLU A 54 -3.90 12.06 0.35
CA GLU A 54 -3.87 13.53 0.36
C GLU A 54 -3.55 14.12 -1.01
N GLN A 55 -2.66 13.45 -1.74
CA GLN A 55 -2.26 13.84 -3.08
C GLN A 55 -3.14 13.22 -4.17
N GLU A 56 -3.99 12.26 -3.80
CA GLU A 56 -4.79 11.45 -4.70
C GLU A 56 -3.94 10.77 -5.80
N GLN A 57 -2.77 10.25 -5.40
CA GLN A 57 -1.75 9.74 -6.32
C GLN A 57 -1.35 8.30 -6.01
N ILE A 58 -1.13 7.53 -7.08
CA ILE A 58 -0.55 6.19 -6.99
C ILE A 58 0.96 6.29 -7.24
N ASN A 59 1.74 5.72 -6.33
CA ASN A 59 3.17 5.50 -6.48
C ASN A 59 3.41 4.01 -6.72
N ILE A 60 4.28 3.69 -7.69
CA ILE A 60 4.71 2.33 -7.97
C ILE A 60 6.20 2.26 -7.63
N ASP A 61 6.50 1.60 -6.52
CA ASP A 61 7.86 1.50 -5.98
C ASP A 61 8.56 0.23 -6.49
N GLU A 62 7.80 -0.78 -6.88
CA GLU A 62 8.32 -2.03 -7.42
C GLU A 62 7.64 -2.47 -8.72
N ALA A 63 8.37 -3.23 -9.54
CA ALA A 63 7.83 -3.75 -10.79
C ALA A 63 6.68 -4.74 -10.56
N ILE A 64 5.53 -4.45 -11.19
CA ILE A 64 4.36 -5.32 -11.18
C ILE A 64 4.61 -6.52 -12.09
N GLN A 65 4.45 -7.73 -11.54
CA GLN A 65 4.50 -8.96 -12.32
C GLN A 65 3.13 -9.22 -12.97
N TRP A 66 3.05 -9.01 -14.28
CA TRP A 66 1.85 -9.30 -15.05
C TRP A 66 1.87 -10.74 -15.56
N TYR A 67 0.84 -11.51 -15.22
CA TYR A 67 0.61 -12.82 -15.85
C TYR A 67 -0.20 -12.64 -17.12
N ASN A 68 0.45 -12.80 -18.27
CA ASN A 68 -0.23 -12.81 -19.56
C ASN A 68 -0.50 -14.27 -19.95
N SER A 69 -1.78 -14.67 -20.05
CA SER A 69 -2.17 -16.04 -20.43
C SER A 69 -2.02 -16.33 -21.92
N ASN A 70 -1.43 -15.44 -22.70
CA ASN A 70 -1.15 -15.66 -24.12
C ASN A 70 0.11 -16.53 -24.32
N SER A 71 0.13 -17.69 -23.67
CA SER A 71 0.84 -18.84 -24.23
C SER A 71 0.00 -19.32 -25.41
N ASN A 72 0.37 -18.88 -26.62
CA ASN A 72 -0.15 -19.45 -27.86
C ASN A 72 -0.11 -20.98 -27.73
N LYS A 73 -1.29 -21.61 -27.76
CA LYS A 73 -1.44 -23.02 -28.08
C LYS A 73 -1.19 -23.23 -29.56
#